data_AF-A0A1U6IEL0-F1
#
_entry.id   AF-A0A1U6IEL0-F1
#
_cell.length_a   1.000
_cell.length_b   1.000
_cell.length_c   1.000
_cell.angle_alpha   90.00
_cell.angle_beta   90.00
_cell.angle_gamma   90.00
#
_symmetry.space_group_name_H-M   'P 1'
#
loop_
_entity.id
_entity.type
_entity.pdbx_description
1 polymer ?
#
loop_
_entity_poly.entity_id
_entity_poly.type
_entity_poly.pdbx_seq_one_letter_code
_entity_poly.pdbx_strand_id
1 'polypeptide(L)'
;MTSQTPYHARPAHPLEYWLSPDLARVSPPNAPSRLRQLADAQGTVAAGWSSAIAGGPVLALAGAFYSATSGNPAALAVLGPLGAALAALGLFFWKRVRTTLPNTDKSLITRGPGSARGGIVMVSVLSAITGGILLTPLPAAADRGDGTVLVLAGTFLLIVALLVACILVPSVVLGRARQSFRLRIQSNPELRSAVEQDLAVWRDPYGNAGYGPL
;
A
#
# COMPACT_ATOMS: atom_id res chain seq x y z
N MET A 1 14.10 45.22 -27.53
CA MET A 1 13.54 44.24 -26.59
C MET A 1 14.08 42.87 -26.98
N THR A 2 15.14 42.40 -26.32
CA THR A 2 15.70 41.07 -26.55
C THR A 2 14.86 40.05 -25.78
N SER A 3 14.07 39.27 -26.50
CA SER A 3 13.37 38.10 -25.99
C SER A 3 14.41 37.05 -25.57
N GLN A 4 14.70 36.97 -24.27
CA GLN A 4 15.41 35.83 -23.71
C GLN A 4 14.52 34.59 -23.86
N THR A 5 14.86 33.75 -24.83
CA THR A 5 14.38 32.37 -24.87
C THR A 5 14.82 31.70 -23.55
N PRO A 6 13.91 31.12 -22.76
CA PRO A 6 14.31 30.43 -21.54
C PRO A 6 15.26 29.29 -21.93
N TYR A 7 16.49 29.35 -21.42
CA TYR A 7 17.48 28.29 -21.59
C TYR A 7 16.96 27.05 -20.86
N HIS A 8 16.44 26.08 -21.61
CA HIS A 8 16.17 24.74 -21.10
C HIS A 8 17.52 24.08 -20.80
N ALA A 9 17.99 24.23 -19.56
CA ALA A 9 19.16 23.51 -19.09
C ALA A 9 18.90 22.01 -19.27
N ARG A 10 19.72 21.34 -20.08
CA ARG A 10 19.65 19.88 -20.18
C ARG A 10 19.87 19.29 -18.79
N PRO A 11 19.13 18.24 -18.42
CA PRO A 11 19.41 17.49 -17.20
C PRO A 11 20.89 17.09 -17.17
N ALA A 12 21.56 17.29 -16.04
CA ALA A 12 22.99 16.97 -15.90
C ALA A 12 23.28 15.49 -16.20
N HIS A 13 22.31 14.61 -15.93
CA HIS A 13 22.38 13.18 -16.20
C HIS A 13 21.05 12.65 -16.73
N PRO A 14 21.06 11.64 -17.63
CA PRO A 14 19.86 11.01 -18.16
C PRO A 14 19.12 10.17 -17.11
N LEU A 15 17.88 9.79 -17.39
CA LEU A 15 17.05 9.02 -16.46
C LEU A 15 17.67 7.64 -16.13
N GLU A 16 18.30 6.99 -17.12
CA GLU A 16 18.94 5.68 -16.95
C GLU A 16 20.06 5.71 -15.91
N TYR A 17 20.80 6.82 -15.85
CA TYR A 17 21.84 7.02 -14.84
C TYR A 17 21.24 7.01 -13.43
N TRP A 18 20.14 7.76 -13.22
CA TRP A 18 19.46 7.84 -11.94
C TRP A 18 18.73 6.56 -11.54
N LEU A 19 18.33 5.74 -12.52
CA LEU A 19 17.71 4.42 -12.29
C LEU A 19 18.72 3.30 -12.08
N SER A 20 20.01 3.54 -12.29
CA SER A 20 21.04 2.51 -12.24
C SER A 20 21.13 1.88 -10.85
N PRO A 21 21.13 0.53 -10.75
CA PRO A 21 21.28 -0.16 -9.47
C PRO A 21 22.60 0.16 -8.78
N ASP A 22 23.66 0.41 -9.56
CA ASP A 22 24.99 0.69 -9.04
C ASP A 22 25.02 2.05 -8.32
N LEU A 23 24.40 3.08 -8.90
CA LEU A 23 24.27 4.38 -8.24
C LEU A 23 23.41 4.28 -6.97
N ALA A 24 22.37 3.45 -6.98
CA ALA A 24 21.55 3.19 -5.79
C ALA A 24 22.33 2.49 -4.66
N ARG A 25 23.36 1.69 -4.97
CA ARG A 25 24.21 1.00 -3.96
C ARG A 25 25.18 1.95 -3.27
N VAL A 26 25.72 2.94 -3.99
CA VAL A 26 26.70 3.89 -3.46
C VAL A 26 26.02 5.06 -2.73
N SER A 27 24.72 5.27 -2.99
CA SER A 27 23.95 6.36 -2.39
C SER A 27 23.38 5.97 -1.03
N PRO A 28 23.41 6.87 -0.01
CA PRO A 28 22.80 6.58 1.27
C PRO A 28 21.31 6.22 1.13
N PRO A 29 20.81 5.19 1.83
CA PRO A 29 19.44 4.68 1.65
C PRO A 29 18.35 5.70 2.01
N ASN A 30 18.69 6.68 2.85
CA ASN A 30 17.80 7.74 3.32
C ASN A 30 18.09 9.12 2.70
N ALA A 31 19.01 9.21 1.72
CA ALA A 31 19.26 10.46 1.02
C ALA A 31 17.98 10.89 0.26
N PRO A 32 17.49 12.13 0.45
CA PRO A 32 16.31 12.59 -0.25
C PRO A 32 16.61 12.74 -1.74
N SER A 33 15.73 12.21 -2.59
CA SER A 33 15.78 12.39 -4.04
C SER A 33 14.38 12.51 -4.60
N ARG A 34 14.22 13.26 -5.70
CA ARG A 34 12.94 13.40 -6.40
C ARG A 34 12.37 12.05 -6.82
N LEU A 35 13.20 11.15 -7.36
CA LEU A 35 12.76 9.81 -7.76
C LEU A 35 12.24 8.99 -6.57
N ARG A 36 12.87 9.08 -5.41
CA ARG A 36 12.38 8.42 -4.19
C ARG A 36 11.07 9.01 -3.72
N GLN A 37 10.92 10.33 -3.74
CA GLN A 37 9.65 10.98 -3.39
C GLN A 37 8.51 10.53 -4.31
N LEU A 38 8.74 10.45 -5.62
CA LEU A 38 7.75 9.93 -6.57
C LEU A 38 7.41 8.47 -6.27
N ALA A 39 8.42 7.62 -6.08
CA ALA A 39 8.23 6.21 -5.78
C ALA A 39 7.48 5.98 -4.45
N ASP A 40 7.83 6.73 -3.42
CA ASP A 40 7.26 6.62 -2.07
C ASP A 40 5.82 7.19 -2.03
N ALA A 41 5.55 8.29 -2.74
CA ALA A 41 4.20 8.84 -2.89
C ALA A 41 3.27 7.87 -3.64
N GLN A 42 3.72 7.34 -4.79
CA GLN A 42 2.94 6.35 -5.53
C GLN A 42 2.77 5.06 -4.73
N GLY A 43 3.82 4.62 -4.03
CA GLY A 43 3.80 3.46 -3.14
C GLY A 43 2.77 3.61 -2.03
N THR A 44 2.68 4.80 -1.42
CA THR A 44 1.72 5.10 -0.35
C THR A 44 0.28 5.01 -0.83
N VAL A 45 -0.04 5.65 -1.97
CA VAL A 45 -1.39 5.59 -2.53
C VAL A 45 -1.73 4.17 -2.98
N ALA A 46 -0.79 3.47 -3.61
CA ALA A 46 -0.98 2.08 -4.02
C ALA A 46 -1.17 1.14 -2.82
N ALA A 47 -0.48 1.38 -1.71
CA ALA A 47 -0.65 0.63 -0.48
C ALA A 47 -2.05 0.83 0.10
N GLY A 48 -2.55 2.07 0.13
CA GLY A 48 -3.93 2.35 0.54
C GLY A 48 -4.99 1.61 -0.30
N TRP A 49 -4.83 1.56 -1.62
CA TRP A 49 -5.75 0.78 -2.45
C TRP A 49 -5.56 -0.73 -2.33
N SER A 50 -4.35 -1.20 -2.00
CA SER A 50 -4.11 -2.63 -1.77
C SER A 50 -4.83 -3.15 -0.52
N SER A 51 -5.01 -2.33 0.51
CA SER A 51 -5.81 -2.72 1.68
C SER A 51 -7.30 -2.79 1.35
N ALA A 52 -7.81 -1.93 0.46
CA ALA A 52 -9.18 -2.04 -0.06
C ALA A 52 -9.38 -3.35 -0.86
N ILE A 53 -8.41 -3.69 -1.73
CA ILE A 53 -8.42 -4.95 -2.50
C ILE A 53 -8.44 -6.17 -1.56
N ALA A 54 -7.59 -6.18 -0.53
CA ALA A 54 -7.51 -7.29 0.42
C ALA A 54 -8.70 -7.31 1.40
N GLY A 55 -9.20 -6.15 1.80
CA GLY A 55 -10.30 -6.00 2.75
C GLY A 55 -11.66 -6.41 2.16
N GLY A 56 -11.85 -6.25 0.84
CA GLY A 56 -13.09 -6.66 0.17
C GLY A 56 -13.46 -8.14 0.38
N PRO A 57 -12.58 -9.09 0.05
CA PRO A 57 -12.78 -10.51 0.35
C PRO A 57 -12.98 -10.80 1.84
N VAL A 58 -12.28 -10.10 2.74
CA VAL A 58 -12.44 -10.26 4.19
C VAL A 58 -13.85 -9.85 4.63
N LEU A 59 -14.39 -8.76 4.10
CA LEU A 59 -15.77 -8.34 4.38
C LEU A 59 -16.79 -9.35 3.85
N ALA A 60 -16.60 -9.88 2.64
CA ALA A 60 -17.47 -10.90 2.08
C ALA A 60 -17.43 -12.19 2.91
N LEU A 61 -16.24 -12.62 3.35
CA LEU A 61 -16.06 -13.77 4.25
C LEU A 61 -16.70 -13.52 5.61
N ALA A 62 -16.58 -12.32 6.17
CA ALA A 62 -17.25 -11.96 7.42
C ALA A 62 -18.78 -12.02 7.26
N GLY A 63 -19.33 -11.49 6.17
CA GLY A 63 -20.76 -11.58 5.85
C GLY A 63 -21.22 -13.03 5.74
N ALA A 64 -20.49 -13.85 4.99
CA ALA A 64 -20.80 -15.28 4.83
C ALA A 64 -20.75 -16.02 6.18
N PHE A 65 -19.72 -15.77 6.97
CA PHE A 65 -19.53 -16.38 8.29
C PHE A 65 -20.69 -16.02 9.23
N TYR A 66 -20.97 -14.73 9.42
CA TYR A 66 -22.05 -14.30 10.31
C TYR A 66 -23.43 -14.78 9.84
N SER A 67 -23.66 -14.82 8.52
CA SER A 67 -24.91 -15.36 7.99
C SER A 67 -25.06 -16.85 8.24
N ALA A 68 -23.97 -17.63 8.09
CA ALA A 68 -23.99 -19.06 8.37
C ALA A 68 -24.21 -19.34 9.86
N THR A 69 -23.56 -18.60 10.75
CA THR A 69 -23.65 -18.85 12.20
C THR A 69 -24.96 -18.35 12.82
N SER A 70 -25.56 -17.29 12.27
CA SER A 70 -26.82 -16.74 12.77
C SER A 70 -28.06 -17.32 12.10
N GLY A 71 -27.90 -18.04 10.97
CA GLY A 71 -29.02 -18.44 10.11
C GLY A 71 -29.69 -17.28 9.37
N ASN A 72 -29.14 -16.06 9.45
CA ASN A 72 -29.72 -14.86 8.86
C ASN A 72 -28.87 -14.36 7.66
N PRO A 73 -29.41 -14.37 6.42
CA PRO A 73 -28.67 -13.95 5.24
C PRO A 73 -28.36 -12.45 5.18
N ALA A 74 -28.90 -11.63 6.09
CA ALA A 74 -28.73 -10.17 6.08
C ALA A 74 -27.25 -9.72 6.10
N ALA A 75 -26.39 -10.38 6.89
CA ALA A 75 -24.98 -10.02 6.96
C ALA A 75 -24.26 -10.20 5.62
N LEU A 76 -24.50 -11.33 4.93
CA LEU A 76 -23.97 -11.58 3.60
C LEU A 76 -24.57 -10.63 2.55
N ALA A 77 -25.87 -10.35 2.62
CA ALA A 77 -26.55 -9.44 1.69
C ALA A 77 -26.01 -8.01 1.76
N VAL A 78 -25.49 -7.58 2.91
CA VAL A 78 -24.88 -6.25 3.10
C VAL A 78 -23.37 -6.28 2.85
N LEU A 79 -22.65 -7.16 3.56
CA LEU A 79 -21.18 -7.18 3.53
C LEU A 79 -20.61 -7.79 2.25
N GLY A 80 -21.33 -8.69 1.59
CA GLY A 80 -20.93 -9.29 0.32
C GLY A 80 -20.80 -8.25 -0.80
N PRO A 81 -21.88 -7.52 -1.16
CA PRO A 81 -21.83 -6.45 -2.14
C PRO A 81 -20.86 -5.33 -1.77
N LEU A 82 -20.80 -4.95 -0.48
CA LEU A 82 -19.88 -3.92 -0.02
C LEU A 82 -18.42 -4.36 -0.15
N GLY A 83 -18.11 -5.62 0.19
CA GLY A 83 -16.79 -6.21 0.00
C GLY A 83 -16.39 -6.30 -1.48
N ALA A 84 -17.31 -6.73 -2.34
CA ALA A 84 -17.10 -6.79 -3.78
C ALA A 84 -16.87 -5.39 -4.38
N ALA A 85 -17.68 -4.40 -4.00
CA ALA A 85 -17.52 -3.02 -4.42
C ALA A 85 -16.18 -2.43 -3.96
N LEU A 86 -15.78 -2.67 -2.70
CA LEU A 86 -14.50 -2.21 -2.17
C LEU A 86 -13.32 -2.82 -2.93
N ALA A 87 -13.37 -4.12 -3.24
CA ALA A 87 -12.33 -4.79 -4.02
C ALA A 87 -12.27 -4.25 -5.46
N ALA A 88 -13.42 -4.06 -6.11
CA ALA A 88 -13.50 -3.54 -7.48
C ALA A 88 -12.98 -2.11 -7.58
N LEU A 89 -13.41 -1.22 -6.67
CA LEU A 89 -12.90 0.15 -6.57
C LEU A 89 -11.40 0.14 -6.26
N GLY A 90 -10.97 -0.70 -5.32
CA GLY A 90 -9.57 -0.91 -5.00
C GLY A 90 -8.74 -1.26 -6.23
N LEU A 91 -9.18 -2.24 -7.03
CA LEU A 91 -8.50 -2.63 -8.27
C LEU A 91 -8.47 -1.51 -9.30
N PHE A 92 -9.59 -0.81 -9.48
CA PHE A 92 -9.70 0.29 -10.44
C PHE A 92 -8.73 1.43 -10.10
N PHE A 93 -8.76 1.91 -8.86
CA PHE A 93 -7.90 3.00 -8.43
C PHE A 93 -6.44 2.57 -8.28
N TRP A 94 -6.16 1.33 -7.88
CA TRP A 94 -4.80 0.79 -7.84
C TRP A 94 -4.17 0.76 -9.24
N LYS A 95 -4.93 0.36 -10.26
CA LYS A 95 -4.47 0.44 -11.66
C LYS A 95 -4.21 1.88 -12.09
N ARG A 96 -5.16 2.80 -11.83
CA ARG A 96 -5.05 4.22 -12.18
C ARG A 96 -3.83 4.89 -11.53
N VAL A 97 -3.57 4.61 -10.26
CA VAL A 97 -2.43 5.16 -9.52
C VAL A 97 -1.11 4.68 -10.12
N ARG A 98 -1.06 3.47 -10.68
CA ARG A 98 0.16 2.91 -11.28
C ARG A 98 0.49 3.44 -12.66
N THR A 99 -0.47 4.07 -13.35
CA THR A 99 -0.29 4.66 -14.69
C THR A 99 -0.01 6.16 -14.66
N THR A 100 -0.23 6.84 -13.54
CA THR A 100 -0.09 8.31 -13.44
C THR A 100 1.03 8.68 -12.48
N LEU A 101 1.74 9.78 -12.76
CA LEU A 101 2.68 10.36 -11.79
C LEU A 101 1.93 10.89 -10.56
N PRO A 102 2.38 10.56 -9.35
CA PRO A 102 1.78 11.09 -8.14
C PRO A 102 2.08 12.58 -8.01
N ASN A 103 1.09 13.35 -7.54
CA ASN A 103 1.32 14.71 -7.10
C ASN A 103 2.03 14.67 -5.73
N THR A 104 3.27 15.17 -5.70
CA THR A 104 4.12 15.22 -4.50
C THR A 104 3.90 16.42 -3.60
N ASP A 105 3.16 17.43 -4.06
CA ASP A 105 2.87 18.65 -3.28
C ASP A 105 2.00 18.33 -2.07
N LYS A 106 1.26 17.22 -2.14
CA LYS A 106 0.53 16.64 -1.02
C LYS A 106 1.42 15.63 -0.31
N SER A 107 2.18 16.07 0.70
CA SER A 107 3.00 15.18 1.51
C SER A 107 2.11 14.16 2.24
N LEU A 108 2.09 12.92 1.77
CA LEU A 108 1.45 11.81 2.49
C LEU A 108 2.44 11.26 3.51
N ILE A 109 2.25 11.64 4.77
CA ILE A 109 3.03 11.09 5.87
C ILE A 109 2.50 9.70 6.20
N THR A 110 3.31 8.67 5.97
CA THR A 110 3.02 7.32 6.42
C THR A 110 3.56 7.13 7.84
N ARG A 111 2.68 6.72 8.77
CA ARG A 111 3.05 6.43 10.17
C ARG A 111 2.92 4.94 10.54
N GLY A 112 2.80 4.07 9.52
CA GLY A 112 2.67 2.62 9.69
C GLY A 112 3.96 1.87 9.35
N PRO A 113 3.97 0.53 9.46
CA PRO A 113 5.15 -0.26 9.12
C PRO A 113 5.49 -0.12 7.64
N GLY A 114 6.67 0.43 7.33
CA GLY A 114 7.15 0.63 5.96
C GLY A 114 7.77 -0.62 5.31
N SER A 115 7.70 -1.78 5.97
CA SER A 115 8.27 -3.03 5.48
C SER A 115 7.43 -4.25 5.81
N ALA A 116 7.53 -5.29 5.00
CA ALA A 116 6.86 -6.57 5.23
C ALA A 116 7.19 -7.16 6.61
N ARG A 117 8.46 -7.10 7.05
CA ARG A 117 8.87 -7.59 8.37
C ARG A 117 8.18 -6.83 9.51
N GLY A 118 8.14 -5.50 9.43
CA GLY A 118 7.43 -4.68 10.41
C GLY A 118 5.93 -4.97 10.43
N GLY A 119 5.33 -5.18 9.26
CA GLY A 119 3.92 -5.59 9.13
C GLY A 119 3.64 -6.94 9.78
N ILE A 120 4.49 -7.95 9.55
CA ILE A 120 4.36 -9.28 10.18
C ILE A 120 4.42 -9.14 11.69
N VAL A 121 5.45 -8.48 12.24
CA VAL A 121 5.61 -8.30 13.69
C VAL A 121 4.39 -7.62 14.29
N MET A 122 3.89 -6.53 13.67
CA MET A 122 2.72 -5.81 14.15
C MET A 122 1.45 -6.67 14.13
N VAL A 123 1.20 -7.41 13.03
CA VAL A 123 0.05 -8.33 12.95
C VAL A 123 0.17 -9.45 13.98
N SER A 124 1.35 -10.04 14.16
CA SER A 124 1.58 -11.10 15.14
C SER A 124 1.32 -10.62 16.57
N VAL A 125 1.82 -9.45 16.95
CA VAL A 125 1.59 -8.86 18.28
C VAL A 125 0.12 -8.56 18.52
N LEU A 126 -0.54 -7.87 17.58
CA LEU A 126 -1.97 -7.54 17.70
C LEU A 126 -2.86 -8.79 17.72
N SER A 127 -2.52 -9.80 16.91
CA SER A 127 -3.22 -11.09 16.91
C SER A 127 -3.02 -11.83 18.23
N ALA A 128 -1.82 -11.84 18.80
CA ALA A 128 -1.56 -12.48 20.09
C ALA A 128 -2.34 -11.80 21.23
N ILE A 129 -2.36 -10.47 21.27
CA ILE A 129 -3.13 -9.70 22.26
C ILE A 129 -4.62 -10.00 22.10
N THR A 130 -5.14 -9.94 20.88
CA THR A 130 -6.57 -10.15 20.62
C THR A 130 -6.99 -11.60 20.89
N GLY A 131 -6.16 -12.57 20.51
CA GLY A 131 -6.36 -13.98 20.82
C GLY A 131 -6.33 -14.24 22.33
N GLY A 132 -5.39 -13.63 23.05
CA GLY A 132 -5.33 -13.69 24.51
C GLY A 132 -6.60 -13.18 25.19
N ILE A 133 -7.18 -12.08 24.69
CA ILE A 133 -8.46 -11.56 25.18
C ILE A 133 -9.60 -12.53 24.86
N LEU A 134 -9.64 -13.07 23.63
CA LEU A 134 -10.69 -14.01 23.19
C LEU A 134 -10.61 -15.38 23.88
N LEU A 135 -9.48 -15.74 24.49
CA LEU A 135 -9.38 -16.94 25.33
C LEU A 135 -10.15 -16.80 26.66
N THR A 136 -10.41 -15.58 27.15
CA THR A 136 -11.10 -15.37 28.43
C THR A 136 -12.53 -15.94 28.47
N PRO A 137 -13.39 -15.81 27.43
CA PRO A 137 -14.69 -16.48 27.38
C PRO A 137 -14.64 -17.95 26.96
N LEU A 138 -13.47 -18.52 26.62
CA LEU A 138 -13.38 -19.88 26.06
C LEU A 138 -14.00 -20.96 26.95
N PRO A 139 -13.80 -20.99 28.28
CA PRO A 139 -14.42 -22.00 29.15
C PRO A 139 -15.95 -21.93 29.07
N ALA A 140 -16.51 -20.72 29.19
CA ALA A 140 -17.96 -20.51 29.10
C ALA A 140 -18.52 -20.81 27.70
N ALA A 141 -17.71 -20.66 26.64
CA ALA A 141 -18.10 -21.03 25.29
C ALA A 141 -18.10 -22.57 25.09
N ALA A 142 -17.15 -23.27 25.72
CA ALA A 142 -17.09 -24.73 25.68
C ALA A 142 -18.30 -25.36 26.38
N ASP A 143 -18.73 -24.80 27.52
CA ASP A 143 -19.92 -25.27 28.25
C ASP A 143 -21.22 -25.10 27.45
N ARG A 144 -21.26 -24.14 26.52
CA ARG A 144 -22.43 -23.88 25.64
C ARG A 144 -22.46 -24.75 24.38
N GLY A 145 -21.40 -25.52 24.14
CA GLY A 145 -21.27 -26.46 23.02
C GLY A 145 -20.40 -25.96 21.86
N ASP A 146 -20.01 -26.91 21.01
CA ASP A 146 -19.03 -26.76 19.93
C ASP A 146 -19.32 -25.60 18.96
N GLY A 147 -20.61 -25.31 18.72
CA GLY A 147 -21.03 -24.21 17.84
C GLY A 147 -20.52 -22.85 18.33
N THR A 148 -20.49 -22.62 19.65
CA THR A 148 -20.04 -21.34 20.24
C THR A 148 -18.52 -21.19 20.20
N VAL A 149 -17.80 -22.30 20.36
CA VAL A 149 -16.34 -22.36 20.16
C VAL A 149 -15.99 -22.09 18.71
N LEU A 150 -16.74 -22.66 17.76
CA LEU A 150 -16.55 -22.41 16.32
C LEU A 150 -16.77 -20.93 15.98
N VAL A 151 -17.80 -20.29 16.56
CA VAL A 151 -18.04 -18.86 16.38
C VAL A 151 -16.84 -18.06 16.87
N LEU A 152 -16.34 -18.34 18.06
CA LEU A 152 -15.20 -17.62 18.65
C LEU A 152 -13.92 -17.79 17.81
N ALA A 153 -13.63 -19.02 17.37
CA ALA A 153 -12.49 -19.31 16.51
C ALA A 153 -12.60 -18.61 15.15
N GLY A 154 -13.78 -18.64 14.52
CA GLY A 154 -14.02 -17.97 13.25
C GLY A 154 -13.93 -16.44 13.37
N THR A 155 -14.45 -15.85 14.44
CA THR A 155 -14.29 -14.42 14.74
C THR A 155 -12.80 -14.06 14.89
N PHE A 156 -12.01 -14.86 15.59
CA PHE A 156 -10.56 -14.64 15.70
C PHE A 156 -9.88 -14.68 14.33
N LEU A 157 -10.18 -15.68 13.50
CA LEU A 157 -9.61 -15.80 12.15
C LEU A 157 -9.99 -14.61 11.25
N LEU A 158 -11.23 -14.13 11.33
CA LEU A 158 -11.66 -12.92 10.61
C LEU A 158 -10.91 -11.67 11.06
N ILE A 159 -10.65 -11.53 12.38
CA ILE A 159 -9.84 -10.43 12.90
C ILE A 159 -8.41 -10.52 12.36
N VAL A 160 -7.79 -11.71 12.38
CA VAL A 160 -6.44 -11.91 11.82
C VAL A 160 -6.42 -11.58 10.32
N ALA A 161 -7.42 -12.02 9.56
CA ALA A 161 -7.54 -11.70 8.14
C ALA A 161 -7.68 -10.19 7.90
N LEU A 162 -8.45 -9.49 8.75
CA LEU A 162 -8.60 -8.03 8.69
C LEU A 162 -7.27 -7.32 9.03
N LEU A 163 -6.55 -7.77 10.06
CA LEU A 163 -5.22 -7.25 10.39
C LEU A 163 -4.24 -7.44 9.23
N VAL A 164 -4.25 -8.61 8.57
CA VAL A 164 -3.44 -8.87 7.39
C VAL A 164 -3.80 -7.91 6.26
N ALA A 165 -5.09 -7.73 5.96
CA ALA A 165 -5.55 -6.85 4.89
C ALA A 165 -5.21 -5.37 5.14
N CYS A 166 -5.35 -4.90 6.39
CA CYS A 166 -5.17 -3.50 6.74
C CYS A 166 -3.73 -3.11 7.09
N ILE A 167 -2.88 -4.06 7.50
CA ILE A 167 -1.52 -3.78 7.98
C ILE A 167 -0.51 -4.48 7.09
N LEU A 168 -0.54 -5.81 7.01
CA LEU A 168 0.52 -6.56 6.33
C LEU A 168 0.55 -6.27 4.82
N VAL A 169 -0.59 -6.31 4.15
CA VAL A 169 -0.69 -6.05 2.70
C VAL A 169 -0.13 -4.67 2.32
N PRO A 170 -0.57 -3.54 2.91
CA PRO A 170 0.00 -2.24 2.60
C PRO A 170 1.49 -2.13 2.96
N SER A 171 1.94 -2.74 4.06
CA SER A 171 3.35 -2.77 4.44
C SER A 171 4.24 -3.52 3.43
N VAL A 172 3.74 -4.61 2.83
CA VAL A 172 4.43 -5.34 1.75
C VAL A 172 4.53 -4.48 0.49
N VAL A 173 3.46 -3.77 0.14
CA VAL A 173 3.44 -2.88 -1.03
C VAL A 173 4.40 -1.70 -0.85
N LEU A 174 4.40 -1.07 0.33
CA LEU A 174 5.34 0.00 0.68
C LEU A 174 6.79 -0.47 0.62
N GLY A 175 7.09 -1.63 1.24
CA GLY A 175 8.46 -2.17 1.26
C GLY A 175 9.02 -2.50 -0.12
N ARG A 176 8.17 -2.66 -1.15
CA ARG A 176 8.55 -2.93 -2.54
C ARG A 176 8.29 -1.75 -3.47
N ALA A 177 7.91 -0.57 -2.96
CA ALA A 177 7.47 0.56 -3.77
C ALA A 177 8.54 1.01 -4.78
N ARG A 178 9.78 1.23 -4.31
CA ARG A 178 10.92 1.68 -5.14
C ARG A 178 11.29 0.68 -6.22
N GLN A 179 11.43 -0.60 -5.86
CA GLN A 179 11.71 -1.66 -6.84
C GLN A 179 10.58 -1.78 -7.87
N SER A 180 9.33 -1.74 -7.42
CA SER A 180 8.16 -1.81 -8.31
C SER A 180 8.09 -0.59 -9.22
N PHE A 181 8.47 0.60 -8.74
CA PHE A 181 8.52 1.81 -9.55
C PHE A 181 9.58 1.71 -10.64
N ARG A 182 10.79 1.24 -10.29
CA ARG A 182 11.87 1.01 -11.27
C ARG A 182 11.43 0.08 -12.40
N LEU A 183 10.84 -1.07 -12.05
CA LEU A 183 10.33 -2.03 -13.03
C LEU A 183 9.22 -1.43 -13.91
N ARG A 184 8.33 -0.62 -13.33
CA ARG A 184 7.25 0.05 -14.08
C ARG A 184 7.77 1.10 -15.06
N ILE A 185 8.77 1.90 -14.67
CA ILE A 185 9.39 2.86 -15.60
C ILE A 185 10.02 2.12 -16.80
N GLN A 186 10.59 0.94 -16.57
CA GLN A 186 11.17 0.13 -17.65
C GLN A 186 10.10 -0.48 -18.56
N SER A 187 8.95 -0.90 -18.01
CA SER A 187 7.91 -1.60 -18.76
C SER A 187 6.83 -0.70 -19.37
N ASN A 188 6.62 0.51 -18.85
CA ASN A 188 5.55 1.42 -19.28
C ASN A 188 6.13 2.69 -19.93
N PRO A 189 5.99 2.87 -21.26
CA PRO A 189 6.55 4.02 -21.96
C PRO A 189 5.88 5.35 -21.58
N GLU A 190 4.59 5.35 -21.24
CA GLU A 190 3.88 6.56 -20.81
C GLU A 190 4.37 7.05 -19.45
N LEU A 191 4.57 6.12 -18.51
CA LEU A 191 5.13 6.47 -17.20
C LEU A 191 6.56 6.97 -17.35
N ARG A 192 7.35 6.33 -18.22
CA ARG A 192 8.73 6.74 -18.48
C ARG A 192 8.80 8.14 -19.06
N SER A 193 8.04 8.44 -20.12
CA SER A 193 8.06 9.75 -20.76
C SER A 193 7.63 10.85 -19.78
N ALA A 194 6.67 10.56 -18.92
CA ALA A 194 6.23 11.53 -17.92
C ALA A 194 7.29 11.75 -16.81
N VAL A 195 8.06 10.71 -16.43
CA VAL A 195 9.21 10.85 -15.50
C VAL A 195 10.36 11.62 -16.16
N GLU A 196 10.62 11.41 -17.44
CA GLU A 196 11.60 12.18 -18.23
C GLU A 196 11.19 13.66 -18.35
N GLN A 197 9.89 13.94 -18.51
CA GLN A 197 9.35 15.30 -18.47
C GLN A 197 9.52 15.94 -17.09
N ASP A 198 9.24 15.20 -16.00
CA ASP A 198 9.50 15.68 -14.63
C ASP A 198 11.00 15.97 -14.47
N LEU A 199 11.91 15.10 -14.93
CA LEU A 199 13.36 15.34 -14.91
C LEU A 199 13.78 16.62 -15.64
N ALA A 200 13.13 16.95 -16.76
CA ALA A 200 13.47 18.12 -17.56
C ALA A 200 13.01 19.45 -16.95
N VAL A 201 11.93 19.44 -16.17
CA VAL A 201 11.29 20.67 -15.64
C VAL A 201 11.53 20.83 -14.15
N TRP A 202 11.78 19.74 -13.43
CA TRP A 202 11.86 19.75 -11.97
C TRP A 202 13.02 20.62 -11.50
N ARG A 203 12.69 21.54 -10.60
CA ARG A 203 13.64 22.30 -9.80
C ARG A 203 13.28 22.10 -8.36
N ASP A 204 14.31 21.93 -7.54
CA ASP A 204 14.11 21.76 -6.12
C ASP A 204 13.55 23.06 -5.50
N PRO A 205 12.33 23.03 -4.92
CA PRO A 205 11.74 24.21 -4.30
C PRO A 205 12.50 24.67 -3.04
N TYR A 206 13.28 23.79 -2.39
CA TYR A 206 13.93 24.09 -1.10
C TYR A 206 15.46 23.97 -1.12
N GLY A 207 16.06 23.52 -2.22
CA GLY A 207 17.51 23.34 -2.36
C GLY A 207 18.12 22.20 -1.52
N ASN A 208 17.29 21.29 -1.02
CA ASN A 208 17.64 20.18 -0.12
C ASN A 208 17.80 18.82 -0.81
N ALA A 209 17.45 18.68 -2.09
CA ALA A 209 17.50 17.42 -2.83
C ALA A 209 17.84 17.65 -4.31
N GLY A 210 18.63 16.74 -4.88
CA GLY A 210 18.73 16.60 -6.33
C GLY A 210 17.62 15.72 -6.88
N TYR A 211 17.53 15.61 -8.21
CA TYR A 211 16.63 14.63 -8.83
C TYR A 211 16.98 13.22 -8.35
N GLY A 212 18.27 12.90 -8.36
CA GLY A 212 18.91 11.89 -7.53
C GLY A 212 18.53 10.42 -7.83
N PRO A 213 19.27 9.47 -7.27
CA PRO A 213 19.04 8.05 -7.51
C PRO A 213 17.77 7.54 -6.81
N LEU A 214 17.19 6.48 -7.39
CA LEU A 214 16.06 5.73 -6.83
C LEU A 214 16.52 4.67 -5.82
#